data_AF-A0A950DSK4-F1
#
_entry.id   AF-A0A950DSK4-F1
#
_cell.length_a   1.000
_cell.length_b   1.000
_cell.length_c   1.000
_cell.angle_alpha   90.00
_cell.angle_beta   90.00
_cell.angle_gamma   90.00
#
_symmetry.space_group_name_H-M   'P 1'
#
loop_
_entity.id
_entity.type
_entity.pdbx_description
1 polymer ?
#
loop_
_entity_poly.entity_id
_entity_poly.type
_entity_poly.pdbx_seq_one_letter_code
_entity_poly.pdbx_strand_id
1 'polypeptide(L)'
;DGAARTGRDAGSLQLAIEIKLSFDSDRRRALADTRNWAALALSPEQKRDVDDPLEMERLAADLPDEVVGSRWIIADDADTVVAGLQPYVELGFTHLIFHAPGTHQERFLQLFASQVMPLLRGLSA
;
A
#
# COMPACT_ATOMS: atom_id res chain seq x y z
N ASP A 1 -12.01 13.72 21.06
CA ASP A 1 -11.95 12.62 20.09
C ASP A 1 -13.32 11.97 19.85
N GLY A 2 -13.54 11.29 18.73
CA GLY A 2 -14.84 10.77 18.30
C GLY A 2 -15.46 9.72 19.25
N ALA A 3 -14.67 8.74 19.68
CA ALA A 3 -15.11 7.69 20.60
C ALA A 3 -15.55 8.26 21.96
N ALA A 4 -14.76 9.19 22.51
CA ALA A 4 -15.04 9.87 23.77
C ALA A 4 -16.38 10.62 23.77
N ARG A 5 -16.77 11.24 22.64
CA ARG A 5 -18.08 11.91 22.50
C ARG A 5 -19.27 10.95 22.62
N THR A 6 -19.05 9.65 22.41
CA THR A 6 -20.07 8.60 22.54
C THR A 6 -19.88 7.73 23.79
N GLY A 7 -18.96 8.11 24.69
CA GLY A 7 -18.66 7.32 25.89
C GLY A 7 -17.98 5.97 25.61
N ARG A 8 -17.41 5.78 24.41
CA ARG A 8 -16.68 4.57 24.03
C ARG A 8 -15.20 4.73 24.35
N ASP A 9 -14.58 3.64 24.80
CA ASP A 9 -13.13 3.56 24.92
C ASP A 9 -12.48 3.45 23.53
N ALA A 10 -11.59 4.39 23.20
CA ALA A 10 -10.86 4.38 21.93
C ALA A 10 -9.91 3.17 21.82
N GLY A 11 -9.35 2.69 22.94
CA GLY A 11 -8.46 1.52 22.97
C GLY A 11 -9.17 0.21 22.64
N SER A 12 -10.50 0.17 22.77
CA SER A 12 -11.33 -0.97 22.38
C SER A 12 -11.61 -1.06 20.88
N LEU A 13 -11.25 -0.03 20.10
CA LEU A 13 -11.50 0.01 18.66
C LEU A 13 -10.38 -0.66 17.89
N GLN A 14 -10.74 -1.51 16.94
CA GLN A 14 -9.78 -1.99 15.94
C GLN A 14 -9.44 -0.84 15.00
N LEU A 15 -8.16 -0.49 14.95
CA LEU A 15 -7.64 0.48 13.99
C LEU A 15 -7.13 -0.29 12.77
N ALA A 16 -7.90 -0.23 11.69
CA ALA A 16 -7.57 -0.88 10.43
C ALA A 16 -7.01 0.12 9.41
N ILE A 17 -6.04 -0.33 8.61
CA ILE A 17 -5.48 0.45 7.51
C ILE A 17 -5.19 -0.45 6.31
N GLU A 18 -5.48 0.05 5.12
CA GLU A 18 -5.06 -0.55 3.86
C GLU A 18 -3.65 -0.07 3.51
N ILE A 19 -2.70 -0.99 3.50
CA ILE A 19 -1.31 -0.76 3.12
C ILE A 19 -1.15 -1.07 1.63
N LYS A 20 -0.75 -0.05 0.87
CA LYS A 20 -0.30 -0.18 -0.51
C LYS A 20 1.12 -0.71 -0.54
N LEU A 21 1.27 -2.00 -0.82
CA LEU A 21 2.55 -2.70 -0.81
C LEU A 21 2.79 -3.37 -2.17
N SER A 22 3.84 -2.94 -2.87
CA SER A 22 4.36 -3.66 -4.02
C SER A 22 5.63 -4.40 -3.61
N PHE A 23 5.52 -5.74 -3.49
CA PHE A 23 6.60 -6.60 -3.03
C PHE A 23 6.85 -7.74 -4.02
N ASP A 24 8.09 -7.82 -4.51
CA ASP A 24 8.59 -8.94 -5.30
C ASP A 24 10.09 -9.09 -5.13
N SER A 25 10.63 -10.30 -5.20
CA SER A 25 12.08 -10.55 -5.17
C SER A 25 12.89 -9.85 -6.28
N ASP A 26 12.26 -9.34 -7.35
CA ASP A 26 12.86 -8.42 -8.32
C ASP A 26 12.30 -7.00 -8.13
N ARG A 27 13.16 -6.07 -7.70
CA ARG A 27 12.80 -4.65 -7.49
C ARG A 27 12.16 -3.99 -8.70
N ARG A 28 12.61 -4.32 -9.92
CA ARG A 28 12.06 -3.75 -11.15
C ARG A 28 10.64 -4.25 -11.38
N ARG A 29 10.36 -5.52 -11.04
CA ARG A 29 9.01 -6.08 -11.07
C ARG A 29 8.12 -5.41 -10.03
N ALA A 30 8.60 -5.25 -8.80
CA ALA A 30 7.87 -4.54 -7.74
C ALA A 30 7.52 -3.10 -8.17
N LEU A 31 8.44 -2.37 -8.80
CA LEU A 31 8.14 -1.05 -9.35
C LEU A 31 7.14 -1.12 -10.51
N ALA A 32 7.36 -2.01 -11.49
CA ALA A 32 6.50 -2.13 -12.67
C ALA A 32 5.06 -2.51 -12.33
N ASP A 33 4.85 -3.37 -11.33
CA ASP A 33 3.51 -3.79 -10.89
C ASP A 33 2.64 -2.60 -10.44
N THR A 34 3.24 -1.50 -9.95
CA THR A 34 2.51 -0.29 -9.54
C THR A 34 1.79 0.41 -10.70
N ARG A 35 2.19 0.15 -11.96
CA ARG A 35 1.64 0.80 -13.16
C ARG A 35 0.15 0.55 -13.37
N ASN A 36 -0.36 -0.61 -12.93
CA ASN A 36 -1.80 -0.91 -12.99
C ASN A 36 -2.65 0.13 -12.24
N TRP A 37 -2.04 0.86 -11.30
CA TRP A 37 -2.70 1.85 -10.45
C TRP A 37 -2.17 3.28 -10.66
N ALA A 38 -1.54 3.56 -11.81
CA ALA A 38 -0.92 4.86 -12.11
C ALA A 38 -1.87 6.06 -11.95
N ALA A 39 -3.16 5.91 -12.21
CA ALA A 39 -4.15 6.97 -12.03
C ALA A 39 -4.24 7.48 -10.57
N LEU A 40 -3.83 6.69 -9.58
CA LEU A 40 -3.77 7.12 -8.18
C LEU A 40 -2.68 8.16 -7.93
N ALA A 41 -1.65 8.20 -8.78
CA ALA A 41 -0.54 9.13 -8.69
C ALA A 41 -0.81 10.48 -9.38
N LEU A 42 -1.84 10.57 -10.23
CA LEU A 42 -2.31 11.86 -10.77
C LEU A 42 -2.66 12.82 -9.62
N SER A 43 -2.19 14.06 -9.75
CA SER A 43 -2.53 15.14 -8.83
C SER A 43 -4.04 15.39 -8.84
N PRO A 44 -4.60 15.99 -7.76
CA PRO A 44 -6.02 16.35 -7.75
C PRO A 44 -6.42 17.21 -8.95
N GLU A 45 -5.58 18.16 -9.35
CA GLU A 45 -5.82 19.06 -10.49
C GLU A 45 -5.82 18.30 -11.82
N GLN A 46 -5.03 17.23 -11.94
CA GLN A 46 -4.97 16.43 -13.17
C GLN A 46 -6.19 15.53 -13.38
N LYS A 47 -6.94 15.17 -12.31
CA LYS A 47 -8.01 14.16 -12.40
C LYS A 47 -9.39 14.58 -11.91
N ARG A 48 -9.53 15.70 -11.20
CA ARG A 48 -10.79 16.13 -10.57
C ARG A 48 -11.97 16.17 -11.55
N ASP A 49 -11.73 16.67 -12.75
CA ASP A 49 -12.76 16.92 -13.77
C ASP A 49 -12.69 15.90 -14.93
N VAL A 50 -12.04 14.75 -14.70
CA VAL A 50 -11.87 13.69 -15.68
C VAL A 50 -12.80 12.54 -15.31
N ASP A 51 -13.95 12.46 -15.98
CA ASP A 51 -14.96 11.42 -15.75
C ASP A 51 -14.84 10.24 -16.74
N ASP A 52 -14.13 10.42 -17.86
CA ASP A 52 -13.89 9.36 -18.84
C ASP A 52 -12.73 8.45 -18.40
N PRO A 53 -12.96 7.15 -18.18
CA PRO A 53 -11.91 6.22 -17.80
C PRO A 53 -10.79 6.10 -18.84
N LEU A 54 -11.08 6.28 -20.13
CA LEU A 54 -10.06 6.22 -21.19
C LEU A 54 -9.14 7.43 -21.15
N GLU A 55 -9.69 8.62 -20.87
CA GLU A 55 -8.87 9.82 -20.67
C GLU A 55 -8.05 9.73 -19.38
N MET A 56 -8.61 9.16 -18.32
CA MET A 56 -7.86 8.92 -17.07
C MET A 56 -6.70 7.93 -17.28
N GLU A 57 -6.91 6.87 -18.06
CA GLU A 57 -5.86 5.93 -18.45
C GLU A 57 -4.77 6.63 -19.27
N ARG A 58 -5.15 7.46 -20.26
CA ARG A 58 -4.21 8.22 -21.08
C ARG A 58 -3.34 9.15 -20.24
N LEU A 59 -3.94 9.90 -19.31
CA LEU A 59 -3.21 10.80 -18.40
C LEU A 59 -2.26 10.03 -17.47
N ALA A 60 -2.69 8.88 -16.98
CA ALA A 60 -1.88 8.03 -16.11
C ALA A 60 -0.69 7.37 -16.84
N ALA A 61 -0.85 7.03 -18.11
CA ALA A 61 0.17 6.40 -18.93
C ALA A 61 1.43 7.28 -19.09
N ASP A 62 1.26 8.60 -19.14
CA ASP A 62 2.33 9.58 -19.33
C ASP A 62 3.16 9.84 -18.05
N LEU A 63 2.75 9.30 -16.89
CA LEU A 63 3.46 9.53 -15.63
C LEU A 63 4.84 8.84 -15.61
N PRO A 64 5.88 9.44 -15.01
CA PRO A 64 7.13 8.76 -14.69
C PRO A 64 6.96 7.63 -13.67
N ASP A 65 7.80 6.59 -13.73
CA ASP A 65 7.71 5.41 -12.83
C ASP A 65 7.82 5.82 -11.34
N GLU A 66 8.70 6.77 -11.04
CA GLU A 66 8.88 7.32 -9.69
C GLU A 66 7.61 7.98 -9.14
N VAL A 67 6.83 8.65 -10.00
CA VAL A 67 5.58 9.29 -9.62
C VAL A 67 4.51 8.23 -9.38
N VAL A 68 4.40 7.25 -10.26
CA VAL A 68 3.48 6.11 -10.10
C VAL A 68 3.74 5.35 -8.79
N GLY A 69 5.01 5.08 -8.50
CA GLY A 69 5.44 4.36 -7.31
C GLY A 69 5.29 5.14 -5.99
N SER A 70 5.14 6.46 -6.04
CA SER A 70 5.17 7.36 -4.86
C SER A 70 4.12 7.06 -3.78
N ARG A 71 3.05 6.33 -4.12
CA ARG A 71 1.97 5.95 -3.19
C ARG A 71 2.12 4.54 -2.62
N TRP A 72 3.20 3.84 -2.94
CA TRP A 72 3.42 2.43 -2.62
C TRP A 72 4.69 2.27 -1.79
N ILE A 73 4.66 1.34 -0.84
CA ILE A 73 5.88 0.73 -0.32
C ILE A 73 6.39 -0.19 -1.43
N ILE A 74 7.58 0.07 -1.98
CA ILE A 74 8.18 -0.74 -3.04
C ILE A 74 9.43 -1.41 -2.48
N ALA A 75 9.36 -2.73 -2.37
CA ALA A 75 10.40 -3.52 -1.72
C ALA A 75 10.70 -4.80 -2.49
N ASP A 76 11.96 -5.24 -2.38
CA ASP A 76 12.48 -6.49 -2.92
C ASP A 76 13.05 -7.43 -1.86
N ASP A 77 13.02 -6.98 -0.60
CA ASP A 77 13.38 -7.75 0.59
C ASP A 77 12.36 -7.49 1.71
N ALA A 78 12.26 -8.45 2.64
CA ALA A 78 11.25 -8.41 3.70
C ALA A 78 11.56 -7.37 4.79
N ASP A 79 12.83 -7.04 5.03
CA ASP A 79 13.23 -6.05 6.03
C ASP A 79 12.77 -4.64 5.62
N THR A 80 12.91 -4.30 4.33
CA THR A 80 12.37 -3.05 3.75
C THR A 80 10.86 -2.98 3.89
N VAL A 81 10.14 -4.10 3.69
CA VAL A 81 8.69 -4.14 3.93
C VAL A 81 8.40 -3.81 5.39
N VAL A 82 9.04 -4.51 6.33
CA VAL A 82 8.83 -4.34 7.78
C VAL A 82 9.13 -2.90 8.23
N ALA A 83 10.24 -2.32 7.77
CA ALA A 83 10.59 -0.93 8.06
C ALA A 83 9.54 0.04 7.52
N GLY A 84 8.96 -0.23 6.33
CA GLY A 84 7.86 0.53 5.77
C GLY A 84 6.55 0.40 6.57
N LEU A 85 6.34 -0.70 7.30
CA LEU A 85 5.16 -0.92 8.13
C LEU A 85 5.27 -0.30 9.52
N GLN A 86 6.48 -0.16 10.05
CA GLN A 86 6.72 0.30 11.41
C GLN A 86 6.00 1.61 11.77
N PRO A 87 5.99 2.67 10.94
CA PRO A 87 5.27 3.90 11.27
C PRO A 87 3.77 3.70 11.50
N TYR A 88 3.14 2.76 10.78
CA TYR A 88 1.71 2.48 10.94
C TYR A 88 1.42 1.70 12.22
N VAL A 89 2.30 0.75 12.57
CA VAL A 89 2.20 0.01 13.83
C VAL A 89 2.41 0.95 15.02
N GLU A 90 3.40 1.84 14.96
CA GLU A 90 3.66 2.85 16.00
C GLU A 90 2.52 3.86 16.16
N LEU A 91 1.76 4.15 15.08
CA LEU A 91 0.53 4.93 15.15
C LEU A 91 -0.65 4.19 15.79
N GLY A 92 -0.50 2.90 16.11
CA GLY A 92 -1.50 2.08 16.79
C GLY A 92 -2.42 1.29 15.86
N PHE A 93 -2.13 1.20 14.55
CA PHE A 93 -2.91 0.33 13.66
C PHE A 93 -2.66 -1.14 13.99
N THR A 94 -3.73 -1.86 14.31
CA THR A 94 -3.70 -3.28 14.73
C THR A 94 -4.21 -4.24 13.67
N HIS A 95 -4.80 -3.74 12.59
CA HIS A 95 -5.31 -4.55 11.49
C HIS A 95 -4.80 -4.03 10.15
N LEU A 96 -3.70 -4.63 9.67
CA LEU A 96 -3.07 -4.26 8.39
C LEU A 96 -3.68 -5.08 7.26
N ILE A 97 -4.29 -4.41 6.29
CA ILE A 97 -4.86 -5.00 5.08
C ILE A 97 -3.89 -4.73 3.92
N PHE A 98 -3.33 -5.76 3.30
CA PHE A 98 -2.34 -5.57 2.25
C PHE A 98 -2.97 -5.54 0.86
N HIS A 99 -2.76 -4.44 0.15
CA HIS A 99 -3.12 -4.25 -1.25
C HIS A 99 -1.86 -4.34 -2.09
N ALA A 100 -1.75 -5.40 -2.90
CA ALA A 100 -0.70 -5.56 -3.91
C ALA A 100 -1.16 -5.10 -5.30
N PRO A 101 -0.36 -4.32 -6.05
CA PRO A 101 -0.82 -3.71 -7.30
C PRO A 101 -0.73 -4.62 -8.54
N GLY A 102 0.11 -5.65 -8.48
CA GLY A 102 0.42 -6.52 -9.63
C GLY A 102 -0.73 -7.45 -10.00
N THR A 103 -0.72 -7.97 -11.23
CA THR A 103 -1.73 -8.95 -11.70
C THR A 103 -1.49 -10.36 -11.17
N HIS A 104 -0.28 -10.64 -10.68
CA HIS A 104 0.13 -11.97 -10.21
C HIS A 104 -0.07 -12.11 -8.69
N GLN A 105 -1.31 -11.98 -8.25
CA GLN A 105 -1.67 -11.93 -6.83
C GLN A 105 -1.25 -13.19 -6.05
N GLU A 106 -1.36 -14.38 -6.65
CA GLU A 106 -0.92 -15.63 -6.02
C GLU A 106 0.57 -15.58 -5.64
N ARG A 107 1.41 -15.05 -6.53
CA ARG A 107 2.84 -14.90 -6.27
C ARG A 107 3.11 -13.92 -5.12
N PHE A 108 2.40 -12.79 -5.08
CA PHE A 108 2.47 -11.86 -3.95
C PHE A 108 2.12 -12.59 -2.64
N LEU A 109 1.00 -13.33 -2.60
CA LEU A 109 0.58 -14.07 -1.41
C LEU A 109 1.62 -15.10 -0.96
N GLN A 110 2.21 -15.85 -1.88
CA GLN A 110 3.25 -16.83 -1.58
C GLN A 110 4.53 -16.17 -1.03
N LEU A 111 5.01 -15.11 -1.66
CA LEU A 111 6.19 -14.37 -1.20
C LEU A 111 5.95 -13.69 0.15
N PHE A 112 4.81 -13.02 0.29
CA PHE A 112 4.42 -12.34 1.52
C PHE A 112 4.32 -13.33 2.69
N ALA A 113 3.64 -14.48 2.47
CA ALA A 113 3.47 -15.50 3.50
C ALA A 113 4.79 -16.15 3.93
N SER A 114 5.70 -16.39 2.98
CA SER A 114 6.97 -17.06 3.26
C SER A 114 8.05 -16.14 3.82
N GLN A 115 8.05 -14.85 3.45
CA GLN A 115 9.16 -13.93 3.77
C GLN A 115 8.76 -12.81 4.74
N VAL A 116 7.60 -12.17 4.54
CA VAL A 116 7.20 -10.99 5.32
C VAL A 116 6.48 -11.39 6.60
N MET A 117 5.52 -12.33 6.51
CA MET A 117 4.71 -12.74 7.67
C MET A 117 5.53 -13.21 8.89
N PRO A 118 6.64 -13.96 8.75
CA PRO A 118 7.46 -14.36 9.89
C PRO A 118 8.04 -13.16 10.64
N LEU A 119 8.55 -12.16 9.93
CA LEU A 119 9.12 -10.95 10.53
C LEU A 119 8.03 -10.06 11.13
N LEU A 120 6.91 -9.89 10.43
CA LEU A 120 5.78 -9.08 10.91
C LEU A 120 5.16 -9.64 12.20
N ARG A 121 5.11 -10.97 12.36
CA ARG A 121 4.68 -11.60 13.63
C ARG A 121 5.69 -11.41 14.76
N GLY A 122 6.95 -11.16 14.44
CA GLY A 122 8.00 -10.80 15.39
C GLY A 122 7.97 -9.33 15.81
N LEU A 123 7.26 -8.47 15.06
CA LEU A 123 6.99 -7.09 15.47
C LEU A 123 5.96 -7.13 16.61
N SER A 124 6.45 -7.09 17.84
CA SER A 124 5.61 -6.76 19.00
C SER A 124 5.25 -5.27 18.95
N ALA A 125 3.96 -4.97 19.16
CA ALA A 125 3.49 -3.63 19.47
C ALA A 125 3.99 -3.18 20.86
#